data_AF-A0A7U3RMQ5-F1
#
_entry.id   AF-A0A7U3RMQ5-F1
#
_cell.length_a   1.000
_cell.length_b   1.000
_cell.length_c   1.000
_cell.angle_alpha   90.00
_cell.angle_beta   90.00
_cell.angle_gamma   90.00
#
_symmetry.space_group_name_H-M   'P 1'
#
loop_
_entity.id
_entity.type
_entity.pdbx_description
1 polymer ?
#
loop_
_entity_poly.entity_id
_entity_poly.type
_entity_poly.pdbx_seq_one_letter_code
_entity_poly.pdbx_strand_id
1 'polypeptide(L)'
;MLRKAIVAVLALSAACAPDSQAPVKVQALVLNSNGMSYEPQEVELTYISDIVRMEGVVAKMIGGARIRSDSQDPQVQSAQTEEAYAKAIIKAEGRGVTANYITHDDVLWPADFHTWNLVTAYYNFERAYDYFNKVANVPAADLGDPATVYYFPEFTLVDSNPDAIKDNALFFSPVQAFMVLPFDTLQKAPLALNLGVMSHEYAHRIFNQKVYSGRALPDQIAVWGGFPSSPGANLVKSLDEGFADYHAFGTTCTSKSGCDHRFFRTSFDEKLTNDRDLSKSDRCMDTLLRNDLNTLNVGAFDPYKLGSIIASALYQAGQATGQHAQLQRALVDAYSDESSGKEGLAQLSRIARDDQTIFNLVSTSAVLINHITDIPLKTAVCNELIDHLQIPAGELVGPGLPCPPAAQGGTTCPRIN
;
A
#
# COMPACT_ATOMS: atom_id res chain seq x y z
N MET A 1 -77.88 -2.94 6.68
CA MET A 1 -76.68 -2.24 7.18
C MET A 1 -75.48 -3.15 6.96
N LEU A 2 -74.79 -3.03 5.82
CA LEU A 2 -73.64 -3.85 5.45
C LEU A 2 -72.36 -3.10 5.85
N ARG A 3 -71.62 -3.61 6.85
CA ARG A 3 -70.30 -3.09 7.21
C ARG A 3 -69.29 -3.52 6.15
N LYS A 4 -68.78 -2.56 5.36
CA LYS A 4 -67.64 -2.77 4.46
C LYS A 4 -66.36 -2.81 5.31
N ALA A 5 -65.75 -3.98 5.42
CA ALA A 5 -64.38 -4.11 5.89
C ALA A 5 -63.45 -3.71 4.74
N ILE A 6 -62.77 -2.57 4.89
CA ILE A 6 -61.64 -2.19 4.03
C ILE A 6 -60.43 -2.90 4.62
N VAL A 7 -60.03 -4.02 4.01
CA VAL A 7 -58.71 -4.62 4.24
C VAL A 7 -57.73 -3.79 3.43
N ALA A 8 -57.01 -2.89 4.11
CA ALA A 8 -55.84 -2.24 3.54
C ALA A 8 -54.73 -3.28 3.43
N VAL A 9 -54.53 -3.83 2.23
CA VAL A 9 -53.32 -4.55 1.89
C VAL A 9 -52.20 -3.52 1.86
N LEU A 10 -51.43 -3.43 2.95
CA LEU A 10 -50.11 -2.83 2.94
C LEU A 10 -49.29 -3.62 1.93
N ALA A 11 -49.15 -3.08 0.72
CA ALA A 11 -48.08 -3.44 -0.18
C ALA A 11 -46.78 -3.09 0.54
N LEU A 12 -46.19 -4.09 1.20
CA LEU A 12 -44.76 -4.12 1.47
C LEU A 12 -44.09 -4.00 0.11
N SER A 13 -43.79 -2.77 -0.29
CA SER A 13 -42.74 -2.52 -1.27
C SER A 13 -41.49 -3.13 -0.65
N ALA A 14 -41.20 -4.37 -1.01
CA ALA A 14 -39.83 -4.86 -0.99
C ALA A 14 -39.05 -3.80 -1.75
N ALA A 15 -38.31 -2.96 -1.02
CA ALA A 15 -37.35 -2.07 -1.62
C ALA A 15 -36.31 -3.00 -2.25
N CYS A 16 -36.54 -3.37 -3.51
CA CYS A 16 -35.59 -4.09 -4.31
C CYS A 16 -34.29 -3.29 -4.24
N ALA A 17 -33.22 -3.92 -3.75
CA ALA A 17 -31.90 -3.35 -3.91
C ALA A 17 -31.73 -2.92 -5.39
N PRO A 18 -31.07 -1.78 -5.66
CA PRO A 18 -30.83 -1.36 -7.04
C PRO A 18 -30.20 -2.52 -7.82
N ASP A 19 -30.62 -2.71 -9.06
CA ASP A 19 -30.09 -3.77 -9.92
C ASP A 19 -28.56 -3.67 -9.96
N SER A 20 -27.87 -4.70 -9.47
CA SER A 20 -26.48 -4.62 -8.98
C SER A 20 -25.49 -5.40 -9.82
N GLN A 21 -25.82 -5.71 -11.09
CA GLN A 21 -24.88 -6.40 -11.98
C GLN A 21 -23.78 -5.44 -12.44
N ALA A 22 -22.52 -5.81 -12.22
CA ALA A 22 -21.38 -5.06 -12.72
C ALA A 22 -21.31 -5.06 -14.26
N PRO A 23 -20.79 -3.97 -14.87
CA PRO A 23 -20.30 -2.75 -14.22
C PRO A 23 -21.45 -1.88 -13.68
N VAL A 24 -21.25 -1.30 -12.49
CA VAL A 24 -22.24 -0.41 -11.84
C VAL A 24 -21.80 1.04 -11.99
N LYS A 25 -22.65 1.88 -12.57
CA LYS A 25 -22.43 3.33 -12.65
C LYS A 25 -22.79 4.02 -11.34
N VAL A 26 -21.83 4.73 -10.77
CA VAL A 26 -21.99 5.39 -9.47
C VAL A 26 -21.22 6.71 -9.47
N GLN A 27 -21.65 7.65 -8.64
CA GLN A 27 -20.84 8.82 -8.33
C GLN A 27 -19.82 8.48 -7.23
N ALA A 28 -18.55 8.81 -7.47
CA ALA A 28 -17.48 8.75 -6.48
C ALA A 28 -16.79 10.12 -6.36
N LEU A 29 -16.12 10.38 -5.24
CA LEU A 29 -15.29 11.57 -5.09
C LEU A 29 -13.94 11.30 -5.72
N VAL A 30 -13.69 11.92 -6.88
CA VAL A 30 -12.45 11.73 -7.64
C VAL A 30 -11.72 13.05 -7.74
N LEU A 31 -10.39 12.99 -7.69
CA LEU A 31 -9.56 14.17 -7.90
C LEU A 31 -9.79 14.70 -9.32
N ASN A 32 -10.01 16.01 -9.43
CA ASN A 32 -10.24 16.65 -10.71
C ASN A 32 -8.98 16.72 -11.59
N SER A 33 -9.14 17.18 -12.83
CA SER A 33 -8.05 17.21 -13.81
C SER A 33 -6.86 18.11 -13.42
N ASN A 34 -7.07 19.12 -12.56
CA ASN A 34 -5.98 19.95 -12.05
C ASN A 34 -5.29 19.33 -10.81
N GLY A 35 -5.85 18.25 -10.26
CA GLY A 35 -5.28 17.51 -9.15
C GLY A 35 -5.43 18.19 -7.79
N MET A 36 -6.27 19.22 -7.65
CA MET A 36 -6.33 20.07 -6.45
C MET A 36 -7.56 19.85 -5.58
N SER A 37 -8.66 19.34 -6.13
CA SER A 37 -9.90 19.15 -5.39
C SER A 37 -10.62 17.86 -5.79
N TYR A 38 -11.28 17.25 -4.82
CA TYR A 38 -12.16 16.11 -5.05
C TYR A 38 -13.55 16.60 -5.46
N GLU A 39 -14.09 15.98 -6.50
CA GLU A 39 -15.38 16.33 -7.10
C GLU A 39 -16.19 15.04 -7.32
N PRO A 40 -17.52 15.08 -7.17
CA PRO A 40 -18.39 14.02 -7.68
C PRO A 40 -18.13 13.76 -9.16
N GLN A 41 -17.77 12.53 -9.51
CA GLN A 41 -17.65 12.09 -10.89
C GLN A 41 -18.35 10.74 -11.08
N GLU A 42 -19.03 10.61 -12.23
CA GLU A 42 -19.51 9.31 -12.69
C GLU A 42 -18.31 8.39 -12.97
N VAL A 43 -18.32 7.25 -12.31
CA VAL A 43 -17.36 6.16 -12.46
C VAL A 43 -18.08 4.84 -12.62
N GLU A 44 -17.37 3.85 -13.13
CA GLU A 44 -17.86 2.47 -13.18
C GLU A 44 -17.10 1.62 -12.15
N LEU A 45 -17.87 0.91 -11.32
CA LEU A 45 -17.36 -0.17 -10.47
C LEU A 45 -17.47 -1.47 -11.24
N THR A 46 -16.33 -1.99 -11.68
CA THR A 46 -16.24 -3.14 -12.59
C THR A 46 -16.26 -4.48 -11.85
N TYR A 47 -15.82 -4.49 -10.60
CA TYR A 47 -15.56 -5.69 -9.83
C TYR A 47 -16.51 -5.86 -8.63
N ILE A 48 -17.44 -4.93 -8.46
CA ILE A 48 -18.47 -4.99 -7.41
C ILE A 48 -19.48 -6.10 -7.71
N SER A 49 -19.87 -6.89 -6.69
CA SER A 49 -20.95 -7.88 -6.82
C SER A 49 -22.20 -7.49 -6.02
N ASP A 50 -22.02 -6.72 -4.95
CA ASP A 50 -23.10 -6.17 -4.13
C ASP A 50 -22.81 -4.71 -3.78
N ILE A 51 -23.46 -3.79 -4.49
CA ILE A 51 -23.30 -2.34 -4.32
C ILE A 51 -23.85 -1.82 -2.99
N VAL A 52 -24.79 -2.54 -2.37
CA VAL A 52 -25.38 -2.15 -1.07
C VAL A 52 -24.47 -2.59 0.07
N ARG A 53 -23.88 -3.78 -0.02
CA ARG A 53 -22.93 -4.30 0.98
C ARG A 53 -21.49 -3.86 0.74
N MET A 54 -21.22 -3.21 -0.40
CA MET A 54 -19.88 -2.80 -0.82
C MET A 54 -18.90 -3.99 -0.83
N GLU A 55 -19.33 -5.07 -1.47
CA GLU A 55 -18.60 -6.33 -1.58
C GLU A 55 -18.43 -6.71 -3.05
N GLY A 56 -17.27 -7.27 -3.40
CA GLY A 56 -17.00 -7.82 -4.72
C GLY A 56 -15.62 -8.46 -4.79
N VAL A 57 -15.03 -8.50 -5.99
CA VAL A 57 -13.77 -9.24 -6.22
C VAL A 57 -12.57 -8.55 -5.55
N VAL A 58 -12.55 -7.22 -5.48
CA VAL A 58 -11.36 -6.49 -5.00
C VAL A 58 -11.36 -6.28 -3.49
N ALA A 59 -12.53 -6.11 -2.89
CA ALA A 59 -12.68 -5.76 -1.49
C ALA A 59 -14.04 -6.19 -0.91
N LYS A 60 -14.08 -6.34 0.41
CA LYS A 60 -15.26 -6.54 1.25
C LYS A 60 -15.23 -5.57 2.43
N MET A 61 -16.22 -4.68 2.49
CA MET A 61 -16.30 -3.65 3.52
C MET A 61 -17.04 -4.14 4.78
N ILE A 62 -16.40 -3.99 5.95
CA ILE A 62 -16.93 -4.38 7.26
C ILE A 62 -16.94 -3.17 8.18
N GLY A 63 -18.11 -2.78 8.68
CA GLY A 63 -18.29 -1.63 9.57
C GLY A 63 -18.17 -1.98 11.06
N GLY A 64 -17.54 -1.09 11.83
CA GLY A 64 -17.64 -1.06 13.30
C GLY A 64 -16.99 -2.23 14.03
N ALA A 65 -15.92 -2.81 13.47
CA ALA A 65 -15.08 -3.78 14.18
C ALA A 65 -14.31 -3.12 15.33
N ARG A 66 -13.85 -3.93 16.29
CA ARG A 66 -12.91 -3.49 17.35
C ARG A 66 -11.68 -4.36 17.31
N ILE A 67 -10.53 -3.75 17.08
CA ILE A 67 -9.24 -4.41 16.91
C ILE A 67 -8.26 -3.78 17.87
N ARG A 68 -7.73 -4.58 18.79
CA ARG A 68 -6.85 -4.12 19.86
C ARG A 68 -5.64 -5.03 19.97
N SER A 69 -4.48 -4.50 19.64
CA SER A 69 -3.19 -5.16 19.86
C SER A 69 -2.60 -4.68 21.18
N ASP A 70 -2.41 -5.59 22.11
CA ASP A 70 -1.96 -5.32 23.48
C ASP A 70 -1.06 -6.48 23.92
N SER A 71 0.25 -6.22 24.08
CA SER A 71 1.22 -7.26 24.47
C SER A 71 0.92 -7.89 25.84
N GLN A 72 0.11 -7.22 26.67
CA GLN A 72 -0.29 -7.69 28.00
C GLN A 72 -1.61 -8.45 28.01
N ASP A 73 -2.28 -8.58 26.86
CA ASP A 73 -3.54 -9.33 26.77
C ASP A 73 -3.27 -10.85 26.87
N PRO A 74 -3.90 -11.56 27.85
CA PRO A 74 -3.69 -12.99 28.01
C PRO A 74 -4.02 -13.83 26.77
N GLN A 75 -5.00 -13.41 25.96
CA GLN A 75 -5.36 -14.11 24.73
C GLN A 75 -4.24 -13.99 23.70
N VAL A 76 -3.66 -12.80 23.57
CA VAL A 76 -2.53 -12.51 22.67
C VAL A 76 -1.29 -13.32 23.12
N GLN A 77 -0.98 -13.30 24.42
CA GLN A 77 0.15 -14.08 24.98
C GLN A 77 -0.03 -15.59 24.84
N SER A 78 -1.27 -16.08 24.89
CA SER A 78 -1.57 -17.50 24.74
C SER A 78 -1.61 -17.99 23.29
N ALA A 79 -1.66 -17.08 22.31
CA ALA A 79 -1.79 -17.43 20.90
C ALA A 79 -0.53 -18.14 20.40
N GLN A 80 -0.68 -19.41 20.00
CA GLN A 80 0.41 -20.25 19.48
C GLN A 80 0.48 -20.28 17.95
N THR A 81 -0.49 -19.67 17.27
CA THR A 81 -0.59 -19.64 15.80
C THR A 81 -0.94 -18.23 15.33
N GLU A 82 -0.61 -17.91 14.08
CA GLU A 82 -0.96 -16.62 13.46
C GLU A 82 -2.50 -16.40 13.43
N GLU A 83 -3.28 -17.44 13.15
CA GLU A 83 -4.75 -17.38 13.20
C GLU A 83 -5.27 -17.10 14.61
N ALA A 84 -4.74 -17.80 15.63
CA ALA A 84 -5.10 -17.54 17.02
C ALA A 84 -4.71 -16.13 17.45
N TYR A 85 -3.58 -15.62 16.97
CA TYR A 85 -3.12 -14.26 17.25
C TYR A 85 -4.06 -13.22 16.62
N ALA A 86 -4.37 -13.37 15.33
CA ALA A 86 -5.32 -12.52 14.61
C ALA A 86 -6.69 -12.49 15.31
N LYS A 87 -7.20 -13.66 15.69
CA LYS A 87 -8.45 -13.79 16.44
C LYS A 87 -8.36 -13.15 17.83
N ALA A 88 -7.22 -13.28 18.51
CA ALA A 88 -7.02 -12.68 19.82
C ALA A 88 -7.08 -11.15 19.74
N ILE A 89 -6.56 -10.51 18.70
CA ILE A 89 -6.59 -9.04 18.58
C ILE A 89 -7.90 -8.49 18.01
N ILE A 90 -8.69 -9.30 17.29
CA ILE A 90 -10.06 -8.92 16.87
C ILE A 90 -11.02 -9.12 18.05
N LYS A 91 -11.34 -8.03 18.74
CA LYS A 91 -12.22 -8.02 19.93
C LYS A 91 -13.71 -7.96 19.58
N ALA A 92 -14.03 -7.49 18.38
CA ALA A 92 -15.35 -7.56 17.76
C ALA A 92 -15.19 -7.57 16.24
N GLU A 93 -15.81 -8.53 15.56
CA GLU A 93 -15.65 -8.74 14.11
C GLU A 93 -16.31 -7.64 13.25
N GLY A 94 -17.19 -6.84 13.84
CA GLY A 94 -17.99 -5.84 13.12
C GLY A 94 -19.18 -6.47 12.40
N ARG A 95 -19.72 -5.78 11.40
CA ARG A 95 -20.83 -6.25 10.55
C ARG A 95 -20.69 -5.73 9.13
N GLY A 96 -21.33 -6.37 8.16
CA GLY A 96 -21.41 -5.83 6.80
C GLY A 96 -21.93 -4.40 6.80
N VAL A 97 -21.34 -3.53 5.97
CA VAL A 97 -21.82 -2.16 5.80
C VAL A 97 -23.14 -2.14 5.03
N THR A 98 -23.82 -1.00 5.03
CA THR A 98 -25.01 -0.78 4.20
C THR A 98 -24.90 0.61 3.59
N ALA A 99 -24.70 0.64 2.28
CA ALA A 99 -24.64 1.83 1.47
C ALA A 99 -26.04 2.24 0.99
N ASN A 100 -26.34 3.53 1.02
CA ASN A 100 -27.62 4.08 0.62
C ASN A 100 -27.46 4.95 -0.63
N TYR A 101 -28.35 4.79 -1.61
CA TYR A 101 -28.25 5.46 -2.89
C TYR A 101 -29.56 6.15 -3.28
N ILE A 102 -29.41 7.20 -4.09
CA ILE A 102 -30.47 7.83 -4.88
C ILE A 102 -30.14 7.56 -6.34
N THR A 103 -31.08 6.99 -7.10
CA THR A 103 -30.89 6.77 -8.55
C THR A 103 -31.25 8.05 -9.30
N HIS A 104 -30.36 8.51 -10.18
CA HIS A 104 -30.59 9.64 -11.08
C HIS A 104 -29.91 9.36 -12.44
N ASP A 105 -30.69 9.40 -13.52
CA ASP A 105 -30.24 9.12 -14.89
C ASP A 105 -29.42 7.82 -15.03
N ASP A 106 -29.92 6.74 -14.43
CA ASP A 106 -29.28 5.40 -14.38
C ASP A 106 -27.91 5.37 -13.67
N VAL A 107 -27.55 6.44 -12.93
CA VAL A 107 -26.37 6.51 -12.08
C VAL A 107 -26.79 6.48 -10.62
N LEU A 108 -26.07 5.71 -9.81
CA LEU A 108 -26.26 5.68 -8.36
C LEU A 108 -25.51 6.85 -7.70
N TRP A 109 -26.24 7.69 -6.97
CA TRP A 109 -25.69 8.77 -6.18
C TRP A 109 -25.65 8.36 -4.71
N PRO A 110 -24.49 8.34 -4.04
CA PRO A 110 -24.42 8.12 -2.60
C PRO A 110 -25.32 9.11 -1.84
N ALA A 111 -26.21 8.58 -0.99
CA ALA A 111 -27.24 9.36 -0.29
C ALA A 111 -26.74 10.01 1.01
N ASP A 112 -25.58 9.57 1.51
CA ASP A 112 -24.99 10.04 2.76
C ASP A 112 -23.46 10.03 2.71
N PHE A 113 -22.83 10.72 3.67
CA PHE A 113 -21.38 10.85 3.76
C PHE A 113 -20.65 9.50 3.88
N HIS A 114 -21.21 8.53 4.59
CA HIS A 114 -20.59 7.22 4.74
C HIS A 114 -20.58 6.46 3.41
N THR A 115 -21.68 6.53 2.66
CA THR A 115 -21.79 5.91 1.35
C THR A 115 -20.82 6.56 0.36
N TRP A 116 -20.64 7.89 0.39
CA TRP A 116 -19.61 8.57 -0.40
C TRP A 116 -18.20 8.03 -0.11
N ASN A 117 -17.86 7.87 1.18
CA ASN A 117 -16.56 7.31 1.56
C ASN A 117 -16.40 5.86 1.15
N LEU A 118 -17.41 5.02 1.39
CA LEU A 118 -17.38 3.60 1.06
C LEU A 118 -17.21 3.36 -0.44
N VAL A 119 -18.01 4.04 -1.26
CA VAL A 119 -17.95 3.95 -2.73
C VAL A 119 -16.61 4.43 -3.24
N THR A 120 -16.13 5.58 -2.75
CA THR A 120 -14.85 6.13 -3.20
C THR A 120 -13.68 5.24 -2.79
N ALA A 121 -13.69 4.70 -1.56
CA ALA A 121 -12.67 3.75 -1.11
C ALA A 121 -12.68 2.47 -1.97
N TYR A 122 -13.86 1.92 -2.24
CA TYR A 122 -14.00 0.73 -3.11
C TYR A 122 -13.49 1.02 -4.53
N TYR A 123 -13.86 2.16 -5.11
CA TYR A 123 -13.35 2.62 -6.39
C TYR A 123 -11.81 2.68 -6.40
N ASN A 124 -11.20 3.25 -5.34
CA ASN A 124 -9.74 3.30 -5.22
C ASN A 124 -9.11 1.91 -5.10
N PHE A 125 -9.75 0.95 -4.41
CA PHE A 125 -9.33 -0.46 -4.41
C PHE A 125 -9.39 -1.09 -5.80
N GLU A 126 -10.43 -0.81 -6.60
CA GLU A 126 -10.47 -1.29 -7.99
C GLU A 126 -9.34 -0.70 -8.84
N ARG A 127 -9.00 0.58 -8.65
CA ARG A 127 -7.89 1.22 -9.38
C ARG A 127 -6.54 0.65 -8.98
N ALA A 128 -6.31 0.39 -7.69
CA ALA A 128 -5.10 -0.29 -7.22
C ALA A 128 -5.02 -1.74 -7.76
N TYR A 129 -6.13 -2.49 -7.72
CA TYR A 129 -6.22 -3.83 -8.29
C TYR A 129 -5.93 -3.82 -9.80
N ASP A 130 -6.55 -2.92 -10.56
CA ASP A 130 -6.32 -2.75 -12.00
C ASP A 130 -4.86 -2.40 -12.29
N TYR A 131 -4.25 -1.51 -11.51
CA TYR A 131 -2.84 -1.16 -11.65
C TYR A 131 -1.93 -2.37 -11.46
N PHE A 132 -2.07 -3.10 -10.35
CA PHE A 132 -1.22 -4.26 -10.09
C PHE A 132 -1.44 -5.36 -11.13
N ASN A 133 -2.69 -5.58 -11.56
CA ASN A 133 -3.02 -6.58 -12.57
C ASN A 133 -2.48 -6.23 -13.96
N LYS A 134 -2.73 -5.01 -14.44
CA LYS A 134 -2.52 -4.62 -15.84
C LYS A 134 -1.19 -3.93 -16.08
N VAL A 135 -0.73 -3.10 -15.14
CA VAL A 135 0.51 -2.32 -15.30
C VAL A 135 1.68 -3.07 -14.70
N ALA A 136 1.58 -3.45 -13.43
CA ALA A 136 2.62 -4.21 -12.73
C ALA A 136 2.61 -5.72 -13.07
N ASN A 137 1.63 -6.16 -13.87
CA ASN A 137 1.54 -7.50 -14.46
C ASN A 137 1.48 -8.63 -13.41
N VAL A 138 0.83 -8.38 -12.27
CA VAL A 138 0.54 -9.41 -11.28
C VAL A 138 -0.68 -10.22 -11.75
N PRO A 139 -0.55 -11.55 -11.93
CA PRO A 139 -1.68 -12.39 -12.31
C PRO A 139 -2.86 -12.20 -11.34
N ALA A 140 -4.09 -12.20 -11.86
CA ALA A 140 -5.28 -12.03 -11.02
C ALA A 140 -5.37 -13.08 -9.90
N ALA A 141 -4.92 -14.32 -10.17
CA ALA A 141 -4.86 -15.38 -9.17
C ALA A 141 -3.87 -15.08 -8.02
N ASP A 142 -2.83 -14.29 -8.28
CA ASP A 142 -1.82 -13.91 -7.29
C ASP A 142 -2.26 -12.71 -6.44
N LEU A 143 -3.30 -11.98 -6.85
CA LEU A 143 -3.88 -10.87 -6.07
C LEU A 143 -4.70 -11.39 -4.87
N GLY A 144 -5.04 -12.70 -4.89
CA GLY A 144 -5.71 -13.40 -3.81
C GLY A 144 -7.21 -13.07 -3.70
N ASP A 145 -7.79 -13.48 -2.56
CA ASP A 145 -9.19 -13.22 -2.25
C ASP A 145 -9.50 -11.72 -2.12
N PRO A 146 -10.78 -11.30 -2.14
CA PRO A 146 -11.15 -9.91 -1.87
C PRO A 146 -10.53 -9.40 -0.57
N ALA A 147 -9.96 -8.20 -0.61
CA ALA A 147 -9.39 -7.56 0.58
C ALA A 147 -10.47 -7.40 1.67
N THR A 148 -10.20 -7.84 2.90
CA THR A 148 -11.04 -7.42 4.02
C THR A 148 -10.71 -5.96 4.37
N VAL A 149 -11.72 -5.10 4.38
CA VAL A 149 -11.56 -3.67 4.69
C VAL A 149 -12.47 -3.33 5.87
N TYR A 150 -11.87 -3.05 7.02
CA TYR A 150 -12.60 -2.54 8.17
C TYR A 150 -12.81 -1.03 8.00
N TYR A 151 -14.07 -0.66 7.79
CA TYR A 151 -14.52 0.72 7.70
C TYR A 151 -14.91 1.23 9.09
N PHE A 152 -14.19 2.26 9.54
CA PHE A 152 -14.32 2.90 10.85
C PHE A 152 -14.28 1.91 12.03
N PRO A 153 -13.23 1.06 12.14
CA PRO A 153 -13.05 0.26 13.33
C PRO A 153 -12.57 1.11 14.51
N GLU A 154 -12.81 0.64 15.73
CA GLU A 154 -12.01 1.04 16.88
C GLU A 154 -10.68 0.27 16.81
N PHE A 155 -9.61 0.94 16.39
CA PHE A 155 -8.28 0.34 16.22
C PHE A 155 -7.27 0.92 17.22
N THR A 156 -6.67 0.07 18.05
CA THR A 156 -5.72 0.47 19.09
C THR A 156 -4.47 -0.40 19.09
N LEU A 157 -3.31 0.24 19.11
CA LEU A 157 -1.99 -0.39 19.30
C LEU A 157 -1.45 0.02 20.67
N VAL A 158 -1.86 -0.68 21.72
CA VAL A 158 -1.76 -0.24 23.12
C VAL A 158 -0.32 0.04 23.55
N ASP A 159 0.62 -0.78 23.08
CA ASP A 159 2.03 -0.66 23.42
C ASP A 159 2.67 0.63 22.85
N SER A 160 2.06 1.24 21.83
CA SER A 160 2.51 2.50 21.22
C SER A 160 1.65 3.69 21.63
N ASN A 161 0.33 3.51 21.61
CA ASN A 161 -0.64 4.51 22.05
C ASN A 161 -1.89 3.80 22.60
N PRO A 162 -2.29 4.05 23.86
CA PRO A 162 -3.46 3.43 24.45
C PRO A 162 -4.80 3.90 23.84
N ASP A 163 -4.81 5.04 23.14
CA ASP A 163 -6.00 5.59 22.52
C ASP A 163 -6.25 4.99 21.12
N ALA A 164 -7.52 4.97 20.70
CA ALA A 164 -7.89 4.55 19.36
C ALA A 164 -7.31 5.52 18.31
N ILE A 165 -6.66 4.95 17.30
CA ILE A 165 -6.05 5.69 16.19
C ILE A 165 -7.17 6.22 15.28
N LYS A 166 -7.02 7.46 14.82
CA LYS A 166 -7.95 8.18 13.93
C LYS A 166 -7.20 8.81 12.76
N ASP A 167 -7.96 9.32 11.79
CA ASP A 167 -7.44 10.08 10.63
C ASP A 167 -6.34 9.35 9.85
N ASN A 168 -6.46 8.03 9.74
CA ASN A 168 -5.48 7.18 9.06
C ASN A 168 -6.13 6.10 8.17
N ALA A 169 -5.33 5.53 7.28
CA ALA A 169 -5.63 4.32 6.54
C ALA A 169 -4.37 3.44 6.61
N LEU A 170 -4.55 2.13 6.76
CA LEU A 170 -3.41 1.22 6.78
C LEU A 170 -3.76 -0.18 6.29
N PHE A 171 -2.81 -0.89 5.71
CA PHE A 171 -2.81 -2.35 5.69
C PHE A 171 -2.18 -2.89 6.99
N PHE A 172 -2.92 -3.73 7.73
CA PHE A 172 -2.44 -4.32 8.98
C PHE A 172 -2.24 -5.82 8.81
N SER A 173 -0.98 -6.22 8.56
CA SER A 173 -0.62 -7.61 8.30
C SER A 173 -1.05 -8.61 9.38
N PRO A 174 -1.08 -8.31 10.70
CA PRO A 174 -1.45 -9.31 11.71
C PRO A 174 -2.89 -9.83 11.59
N VAL A 175 -3.77 -9.12 10.90
CA VAL A 175 -5.13 -9.60 10.57
C VAL A 175 -5.38 -9.64 9.06
N GLN A 176 -4.34 -9.40 8.24
CA GLN A 176 -4.40 -9.39 6.77
C GLN A 176 -5.54 -8.52 6.21
N ALA A 177 -5.77 -7.36 6.82
CA ALA A 177 -6.89 -6.49 6.47
C ALA A 177 -6.48 -5.02 6.40
N PHE A 178 -7.25 -4.27 5.62
CA PHE A 178 -7.15 -2.82 5.56
C PHE A 178 -8.01 -2.19 6.64
N MET A 179 -7.56 -1.06 7.14
CA MET A 179 -8.29 -0.22 8.08
C MET A 179 -8.50 1.13 7.42
N VAL A 180 -9.75 1.56 7.29
CA VAL A 180 -10.12 2.95 7.02
C VAL A 180 -10.57 3.52 8.35
N LEU A 181 -9.72 4.29 9.03
CA LEU A 181 -9.99 4.71 10.40
C LEU A 181 -10.98 5.88 10.47
N PRO A 182 -11.71 6.02 11.58
CA PRO A 182 -12.62 7.15 11.79
C PRO A 182 -11.89 8.50 11.73
N PHE A 183 -12.61 9.53 11.31
CA PHE A 183 -12.09 10.89 11.31
C PHE A 183 -12.26 11.54 12.68
N ASP A 184 -11.29 12.33 13.11
CA ASP A 184 -11.45 13.22 14.27
C ASP A 184 -11.87 14.62 13.83
N THR A 185 -11.13 15.20 12.86
CA THR A 185 -11.46 16.51 12.28
C THR A 185 -11.30 16.52 10.76
N LEU A 186 -12.34 16.95 10.04
CA LEU A 186 -12.31 17.12 8.58
C LEU A 186 -11.61 18.44 8.22
N GLN A 187 -10.28 18.46 8.29
CA GLN A 187 -9.47 19.60 7.84
C GLN A 187 -8.89 19.40 6.43
N LYS A 188 -8.76 18.14 5.98
CA LYS A 188 -8.23 17.74 4.67
C LYS A 188 -9.05 16.60 4.08
N ALA A 189 -8.76 16.23 2.84
CA ALA A 189 -9.40 15.08 2.23
C ALA A 189 -9.05 13.82 3.03
N PRO A 190 -10.05 13.07 3.53
CA PRO A 190 -9.83 11.78 4.15
C PRO A 190 -8.89 10.87 3.37
N LEU A 191 -8.04 10.10 4.09
CA LEU A 191 -7.07 9.22 3.46
C LEU A 191 -7.71 8.20 2.52
N ALA A 192 -8.90 7.70 2.87
CA ALA A 192 -9.63 6.73 2.05
C ALA A 192 -10.09 7.27 0.68
N LEU A 193 -10.23 8.60 0.54
CA LEU A 193 -10.56 9.22 -0.75
C LEU A 193 -9.34 9.34 -1.66
N ASN A 194 -8.14 9.31 -1.07
CA ASN A 194 -6.91 9.53 -1.80
C ASN A 194 -6.45 8.24 -2.49
N LEU A 195 -6.55 8.23 -3.82
CA LEU A 195 -6.15 7.09 -4.65
C LEU A 195 -4.70 6.67 -4.38
N GLY A 196 -3.77 7.62 -4.26
CA GLY A 196 -2.37 7.32 -4.00
C GLY A 196 -2.17 6.65 -2.65
N VAL A 197 -2.82 7.16 -1.60
CA VAL A 197 -2.75 6.54 -0.25
C VAL A 197 -3.34 5.14 -0.25
N MET A 198 -4.52 4.94 -0.84
CA MET A 198 -5.13 3.60 -0.89
C MET A 198 -4.29 2.61 -1.71
N SER A 199 -3.63 3.09 -2.76
CA SER A 199 -2.72 2.27 -3.57
C SER A 199 -1.41 1.96 -2.86
N HIS A 200 -0.90 2.89 -2.04
CA HIS A 200 0.23 2.69 -1.15
C HIS A 200 -0.08 1.55 -0.16
N GLU A 201 -1.23 1.61 0.53
CA GLU A 201 -1.64 0.53 1.42
C GLU A 201 -1.82 -0.80 0.69
N TYR A 202 -2.37 -0.76 -0.53
CA TYR A 202 -2.53 -1.97 -1.34
C TYR A 202 -1.17 -2.58 -1.73
N ALA A 203 -0.17 -1.74 -1.98
CA ALA A 203 1.17 -2.21 -2.26
C ALA A 203 1.80 -2.95 -1.07
N HIS A 204 1.54 -2.53 0.17
CA HIS A 204 1.95 -3.30 1.36
C HIS A 204 1.34 -4.70 1.39
N ARG A 205 0.09 -4.86 0.96
CA ARG A 205 -0.52 -6.19 0.80
C ARG A 205 0.23 -7.04 -0.23
N ILE A 206 0.55 -6.47 -1.39
CA ILE A 206 1.29 -7.18 -2.45
C ILE A 206 2.71 -7.55 -1.98
N PHE A 207 3.38 -6.62 -1.31
CA PHE A 207 4.69 -6.87 -0.69
C PHE A 207 4.59 -7.97 0.36
N ASN A 208 3.59 -7.94 1.24
CA ASN A 208 3.37 -8.99 2.23
C ASN A 208 3.11 -10.36 1.59
N GLN A 209 2.25 -10.44 0.58
CA GLN A 209 1.98 -11.67 -0.15
C GLN A 209 3.23 -12.25 -0.82
N LYS A 210 4.02 -11.41 -1.51
CA LYS A 210 5.15 -11.88 -2.33
C LYS A 210 6.46 -12.00 -1.56
N VAL A 211 6.82 -11.01 -0.74
CA VAL A 211 8.08 -11.00 0.03
C VAL A 211 7.95 -11.77 1.34
N TYR A 212 6.85 -11.55 2.07
CA TYR A 212 6.61 -12.21 3.36
C TYR A 212 5.78 -13.51 3.26
N SER A 213 5.47 -13.96 2.04
CA SER A 213 4.66 -15.17 1.79
C SER A 213 3.26 -15.11 2.42
N GLY A 214 2.67 -13.92 2.52
CA GLY A 214 1.32 -13.71 3.07
C GLY A 214 1.20 -13.90 4.57
N ARG A 215 2.33 -13.92 5.30
CA ARG A 215 2.34 -14.17 6.74
C ARG A 215 1.83 -12.97 7.53
N ALA A 216 1.03 -13.25 8.55
CA ALA A 216 0.48 -12.23 9.44
C ALA A 216 1.58 -11.59 10.28
N LEU A 217 2.56 -12.40 10.68
CA LEU A 217 3.75 -11.99 11.40
C LEU A 217 4.97 -12.45 10.58
N PRO A 218 5.51 -11.59 9.69
CA PRO A 218 6.66 -11.96 8.87
C PRO A 218 7.85 -12.40 9.72
N ASP A 219 8.36 -13.62 9.46
CA ASP A 219 9.46 -14.21 10.23
C ASP A 219 10.68 -13.29 10.28
N GLN A 220 10.98 -12.61 9.17
CA GLN A 220 12.09 -11.68 9.06
C GLN A 220 11.98 -10.55 10.09
N ILE A 221 10.81 -9.93 10.19
CA ILE A 221 10.56 -8.84 11.15
C ILE A 221 10.54 -9.38 12.59
N ALA A 222 9.91 -10.54 12.81
CA ALA A 222 9.82 -11.14 14.13
C ALA A 222 11.20 -11.58 14.67
N VAL A 223 12.04 -12.20 13.82
CA VAL A 223 13.37 -12.67 14.18
C VAL A 223 14.34 -11.49 14.30
N TRP A 224 14.45 -10.65 13.28
CA TRP A 224 15.42 -9.55 13.28
C TRP A 224 15.04 -8.42 14.23
N GLY A 225 13.75 -8.21 14.49
CA GLY A 225 13.24 -7.21 15.43
C GLY A 225 13.54 -7.52 16.90
N GLY A 226 13.92 -8.77 17.23
CA GLY A 226 14.33 -9.17 18.57
C GLY A 226 15.74 -8.73 18.97
N PHE A 227 16.53 -8.18 18.04
CA PHE A 227 17.90 -7.73 18.30
C PHE A 227 17.97 -6.24 18.66
N PRO A 228 18.97 -5.81 19.46
CA PRO A 228 19.17 -4.39 19.78
C PRO A 228 19.46 -3.51 18.56
N SER A 229 20.07 -4.09 17.52
CA SER A 229 20.24 -3.49 16.21
C SER A 229 19.66 -4.43 15.15
N SER A 230 18.86 -3.87 14.24
CA SER A 230 18.06 -4.66 13.28
C SER A 230 18.21 -4.17 11.84
N PRO A 231 19.43 -4.04 11.27
CA PRO A 231 19.63 -3.51 9.91
C PRO A 231 18.80 -4.19 8.83
N GLY A 232 18.62 -5.51 8.88
CA GLY A 232 17.81 -6.23 7.91
C GLY A 232 16.33 -5.84 8.03
N ALA A 233 15.81 -5.73 9.27
CA ALA A 233 14.42 -5.33 9.52
C ALA A 233 14.17 -3.87 9.14
N ASN A 234 15.13 -2.99 9.46
CA ASN A 234 15.10 -1.59 9.09
C ASN A 234 15.05 -1.42 7.57
N LEU A 235 15.93 -2.13 6.86
CA LEU A 235 15.99 -2.07 5.40
C LEU A 235 14.74 -2.65 4.73
N VAL A 236 14.27 -3.83 5.14
CA VAL A 236 13.10 -4.45 4.50
C VAL A 236 11.83 -3.62 4.71
N LYS A 237 11.67 -2.98 5.88
CA LYS A 237 10.58 -2.01 6.11
C LYS A 237 10.72 -0.78 5.22
N SER A 238 11.93 -0.25 5.05
CA SER A 238 12.14 0.88 4.13
C SER A 238 11.88 0.51 2.68
N LEU A 239 12.19 -0.71 2.25
CA LEU A 239 11.85 -1.19 0.91
C LEU A 239 10.33 -1.28 0.74
N ASP A 240 9.63 -1.84 1.73
CA ASP A 240 8.16 -1.93 1.74
C ASP A 240 7.52 -0.54 1.57
N GLU A 241 7.93 0.44 2.38
CA GLU A 241 7.48 1.84 2.30
C GLU A 241 7.82 2.52 0.97
N GLY A 242 9.08 2.41 0.52
CA GLY A 242 9.53 3.07 -0.70
C GLY A 242 8.89 2.50 -1.96
N PHE A 243 8.67 1.18 -2.00
CA PHE A 243 7.98 0.55 -3.11
C PHE A 243 6.49 0.84 -3.09
N ALA A 244 5.87 0.92 -1.91
CA ALA A 244 4.49 1.33 -1.78
C ALA A 244 4.25 2.74 -2.35
N ASP A 245 5.15 3.69 -2.06
CA ASP A 245 5.13 5.02 -2.68
C ASP A 245 5.29 4.99 -4.20
N TYR A 246 6.23 4.18 -4.70
CA TYR A 246 6.50 4.10 -6.13
C TYR A 246 5.34 3.48 -6.91
N HIS A 247 4.68 2.47 -6.35
CA HIS A 247 3.49 1.85 -6.93
C HIS A 247 2.25 2.75 -6.81
N ALA A 248 2.11 3.50 -5.71
CA ALA A 248 1.06 4.50 -5.56
C ALA A 248 1.15 5.57 -6.66
N PHE A 249 2.34 6.10 -6.93
CA PHE A 249 2.59 6.97 -8.09
C PHE A 249 2.20 6.30 -9.41
N GLY A 250 2.58 5.03 -9.62
CA GLY A 250 2.18 4.27 -10.80
C GLY A 250 0.65 4.17 -10.97
N THR A 251 -0.08 4.03 -9.87
CA THR A 251 -1.54 3.96 -9.90
C THR A 251 -2.16 5.30 -10.27
N THR A 252 -1.63 6.42 -9.74
CA THR A 252 -2.14 7.76 -10.09
C THR A 252 -1.98 8.06 -11.58
N CYS A 253 -0.96 7.53 -12.25
CA CYS A 253 -0.80 7.64 -13.71
C CYS A 253 -1.97 7.08 -14.54
N THR A 254 -2.78 6.18 -13.98
CA THR A 254 -3.97 5.64 -14.66
C THR A 254 -5.23 6.48 -14.43
N SER A 255 -5.15 7.50 -13.58
CA SER A 255 -6.26 8.40 -13.27
C SER A 255 -6.42 9.49 -14.33
N LYS A 256 -7.59 10.15 -14.35
CA LYS A 256 -7.86 11.29 -15.24
C LYS A 256 -6.98 12.52 -14.94
N SER A 257 -6.48 12.65 -13.70
CA SER A 257 -5.56 13.72 -13.31
C SER A 257 -4.12 13.48 -13.76
N GLY A 258 -3.82 12.28 -14.29
CA GLY A 258 -2.47 11.88 -14.66
C GLY A 258 -1.59 11.51 -13.46
N CYS A 259 -0.30 11.32 -13.74
CA CYS A 259 0.69 10.93 -12.75
C CYS A 259 0.89 12.02 -11.68
N ASP A 260 0.70 11.66 -10.41
CA ASP A 260 0.91 12.55 -9.26
C ASP A 260 2.04 12.02 -8.38
N HIS A 261 3.20 12.66 -8.46
CA HIS A 261 4.38 12.38 -7.63
C HIS A 261 4.28 12.99 -6.22
N ARG A 262 3.23 13.78 -5.95
CA ARG A 262 2.90 14.40 -4.66
C ARG A 262 1.50 14.02 -4.20
N PHE A 263 1.09 12.78 -4.44
CA PHE A 263 -0.26 12.29 -4.15
C PHE A 263 -0.70 12.48 -2.69
N PHE A 264 0.23 12.60 -1.74
CA PHE A 264 -0.08 12.91 -0.34
C PHE A 264 -0.65 14.33 -0.09
N ARG A 265 -0.47 15.28 -1.03
CA ARG A 265 -0.74 16.72 -0.84
C ARG A 265 -2.17 17.06 -0.42
N THR A 266 -3.15 16.27 -0.87
CA THR A 266 -4.56 16.56 -0.59
C THR A 266 -5.00 16.12 0.79
N SER A 267 -4.21 15.25 1.42
CA SER A 267 -4.57 14.55 2.66
C SER A 267 -3.65 14.90 3.83
N PHE A 268 -2.40 15.28 3.55
CA PHE A 268 -1.40 15.60 4.56
C PHE A 268 -0.91 17.04 4.49
N ASP A 269 -0.27 17.52 5.56
CA ASP A 269 0.41 18.81 5.59
C ASP A 269 1.51 18.95 4.54
N GLU A 270 1.94 20.19 4.32
CA GLU A 270 2.97 20.49 3.32
C GLU A 270 4.31 19.86 3.69
N LYS A 271 4.63 19.72 4.98
CA LYS A 271 5.89 19.11 5.41
C LYS A 271 5.94 17.64 4.99
N LEU A 272 4.96 16.82 5.37
CA LEU A 272 4.94 15.42 5.01
C LEU A 272 4.83 15.23 3.49
N THR A 273 4.02 16.05 2.82
CA THR A 273 3.93 16.06 1.36
C THR A 273 5.29 16.32 0.71
N ASN A 274 6.05 17.29 1.21
CA ASN A 274 7.38 17.61 0.70
C ASN A 274 8.42 16.56 1.12
N ASP A 275 8.24 15.92 2.26
CA ASP A 275 9.11 14.85 2.75
C ASP A 275 8.88 13.53 2.01
N ARG A 276 7.75 13.38 1.31
CA ARG A 276 7.39 12.21 0.49
C ARG A 276 7.22 12.49 -1.00
N ASP A 277 7.61 13.68 -1.47
CA ASP A 277 7.62 14.00 -2.90
C ASP A 277 8.69 13.16 -3.63
N LEU A 278 8.26 12.33 -4.59
CA LEU A 278 9.12 11.43 -5.37
C LEU A 278 10.02 12.18 -6.36
N SER A 279 9.61 13.36 -6.83
CA SER A 279 10.37 14.08 -7.87
C SER A 279 11.63 14.76 -7.34
N LYS A 280 11.88 14.73 -6.04
CA LYS A 280 13.09 15.30 -5.45
C LYS A 280 14.32 14.47 -5.80
N SER A 281 15.10 14.98 -6.75
CA SER A 281 16.37 14.37 -7.19
C SER A 281 17.49 14.54 -6.17
N ASP A 282 17.35 15.41 -5.17
CA ASP A 282 18.37 15.72 -4.16
C ASP A 282 18.19 14.94 -2.84
N ARG A 283 17.35 13.90 -2.83
CA ARG A 283 17.15 13.04 -1.67
C ARG A 283 18.29 12.05 -1.49
N CYS A 284 19.22 12.40 -0.65
CA CYS A 284 20.42 11.61 -0.44
C CYS A 284 20.40 10.92 0.92
N MET A 285 20.84 9.67 0.96
CA MET A 285 21.20 9.09 2.25
C MET A 285 22.38 9.87 2.82
N ASP A 286 22.29 10.25 4.09
CA ASP A 286 23.36 10.89 4.84
C ASP A 286 24.01 9.93 5.85
N THR A 287 25.07 10.39 6.50
CA THR A 287 25.81 9.60 7.51
C THR A 287 24.90 9.19 8.66
N LEU A 288 23.97 10.06 9.09
CA LEU A 288 23.11 9.79 10.24
C LEU A 288 22.13 8.66 9.90
N LEU A 289 21.42 8.76 8.77
CA LEU A 289 20.48 7.74 8.33
C LEU A 289 21.17 6.39 8.08
N ARG A 290 22.39 6.41 7.51
CA ARG A 290 23.21 5.20 7.36
C ARG A 290 23.56 4.58 8.72
N ASN A 291 23.92 5.39 9.72
CA ASN A 291 24.22 4.88 11.05
C ASN A 291 22.95 4.36 11.73
N ASP A 292 21.84 5.09 11.64
CA ASP A 292 20.55 4.72 12.20
C ASP A 292 20.07 3.38 11.62
N LEU A 293 20.17 3.22 10.30
CA LEU A 293 19.88 1.95 9.61
C LEU A 293 20.63 0.78 10.23
N ASN A 294 21.91 0.97 10.56
CA ASN A 294 22.81 -0.10 11.02
C ASN A 294 22.83 -0.30 12.55
N THR A 295 22.29 0.63 13.33
CA THR A 295 22.49 0.62 14.80
C THR A 295 21.20 0.67 15.59
N LEU A 296 20.09 1.18 15.03
CA LEU A 296 18.80 1.20 15.72
C LEU A 296 18.07 -0.14 15.59
N ASN A 297 17.27 -0.46 16.60
CA ASN A 297 16.25 -1.50 16.49
C ASN A 297 15.08 -1.02 15.61
N VAL A 298 14.31 -1.98 15.12
CA VAL A 298 13.17 -1.75 14.21
C VAL A 298 12.06 -0.85 14.76
N GLY A 299 11.93 -0.74 16.08
CA GLY A 299 10.96 0.13 16.74
C GLY A 299 11.41 1.58 16.87
N ALA A 300 12.72 1.84 16.80
CA ALA A 300 13.31 3.17 16.89
C ALA A 300 13.70 3.76 15.52
N PHE A 301 13.90 2.91 14.52
CA PHE A 301 14.22 3.34 13.16
C PHE A 301 12.98 3.88 12.43
N ASP A 302 13.15 4.98 11.69
CA ASP A 302 12.13 5.58 10.84
C ASP A 302 12.26 5.06 9.40
N PRO A 303 11.42 4.09 8.98
CA PRO A 303 11.55 3.46 7.67
C PRO A 303 11.22 4.42 6.51
N TYR A 304 10.42 5.45 6.76
CA TYR A 304 9.92 6.36 5.72
C TYR A 304 11.04 7.21 5.13
N LYS A 305 12.08 7.57 5.89
CA LYS A 305 13.21 8.36 5.39
C LYS A 305 13.96 7.65 4.27
N LEU A 306 14.40 6.42 4.54
CA LEU A 306 15.09 5.61 3.54
C LEU A 306 14.14 5.13 2.44
N GLY A 307 12.89 4.80 2.77
CA GLY A 307 11.87 4.46 1.77
C GLY A 307 11.64 5.58 0.76
N SER A 308 11.56 6.84 1.21
CA SER A 308 11.42 8.00 0.33
C SER A 308 12.62 8.19 -0.60
N ILE A 309 13.84 7.93 -0.11
CA ILE A 309 15.06 7.98 -0.94
C ILE A 309 15.00 6.91 -2.03
N ILE A 310 14.62 5.68 -1.67
CA ILE A 310 14.46 4.56 -2.61
C ILE A 310 13.39 4.89 -3.66
N ALA A 311 12.21 5.36 -3.23
CA ALA A 311 11.13 5.74 -4.13
C ALA A 311 11.55 6.84 -5.12
N SER A 312 12.25 7.87 -4.63
CA SER A 312 12.78 8.94 -5.47
C SER A 312 13.83 8.44 -6.46
N ALA A 313 14.77 7.59 -6.04
CA ALA A 313 15.76 7.01 -6.95
C ALA A 313 15.11 6.20 -8.09
N LEU A 314 14.10 5.38 -7.78
CA LEU A 314 13.33 4.63 -8.78
C LEU A 314 12.50 5.56 -9.68
N TYR A 315 11.97 6.67 -9.13
CA TYR A 315 11.30 7.69 -9.91
C TYR A 315 12.24 8.39 -10.89
N GLN A 316 13.42 8.86 -10.44
CA GLN A 316 14.38 9.52 -11.32
C GLN A 316 14.84 8.59 -12.46
N ALA A 317 15.13 7.32 -12.17
CA ALA A 317 15.53 6.35 -13.18
C ALA A 317 14.42 6.10 -14.22
N GLY A 318 13.18 5.94 -13.75
CA GLY A 318 12.01 5.79 -14.63
C GLY A 318 11.76 7.05 -15.48
N GLN A 319 11.94 8.24 -14.91
CA GLN A 319 11.75 9.53 -15.56
C GLN A 319 12.82 9.79 -16.63
N ALA A 320 14.09 9.49 -16.33
CA ALA A 320 15.22 9.67 -17.25
C ALA A 320 15.09 8.82 -18.53
N THR A 321 14.35 7.72 -18.46
CA THR A 321 14.19 6.76 -19.56
C THR A 321 12.78 6.75 -20.16
N GLY A 322 11.79 7.32 -19.47
CA GLY A 322 10.38 7.20 -19.83
C GLY A 322 9.79 5.80 -19.61
N GLN A 323 10.45 4.95 -18.81
CA GLN A 323 10.13 3.51 -18.69
C GLN A 323 9.54 3.11 -17.33
N HIS A 324 8.79 4.00 -16.66
CA HIS A 324 8.17 3.72 -15.34
C HIS A 324 7.41 2.40 -15.30
N ALA A 325 6.56 2.10 -16.29
CA ALA A 325 5.76 0.87 -16.29
C ALA A 325 6.63 -0.39 -16.36
N GLN A 326 7.77 -0.34 -17.07
CA GLN A 326 8.70 -1.47 -17.13
C GLN A 326 9.45 -1.64 -15.80
N LEU A 327 9.87 -0.53 -15.18
CA LEU A 327 10.52 -0.56 -13.87
C LEU A 327 9.57 -1.10 -12.79
N GLN A 328 8.30 -0.70 -12.81
CA GLN A 328 7.27 -1.19 -11.88
C GLN A 328 7.03 -2.69 -12.01
N ARG A 329 7.02 -3.24 -13.23
CA ARG A 329 6.95 -4.71 -13.46
C ARG A 329 8.19 -5.42 -12.92
N ALA A 330 9.38 -4.95 -13.30
CA ALA A 330 10.64 -5.54 -12.83
C ALA A 330 10.74 -5.52 -11.30
N LEU A 331 10.20 -4.48 -10.65
CA LEU A 331 10.17 -4.38 -9.20
C LEU A 331 9.32 -5.47 -8.56
N VAL A 332 8.10 -5.71 -9.07
CA VAL A 332 7.23 -6.78 -8.54
C VAL A 332 7.78 -8.17 -8.86
N ASP A 333 8.37 -8.37 -10.05
CA ASP A 333 9.07 -9.61 -10.39
C ASP A 333 10.19 -9.90 -9.36
N ALA A 334 10.93 -8.86 -8.95
CA ALA A 334 11.99 -8.96 -7.96
C ALA A 334 11.54 -9.32 -6.54
N TYR A 335 10.24 -9.30 -6.23
CA TYR A 335 9.77 -9.61 -4.88
C TYR A 335 9.96 -11.08 -4.53
N SER A 336 9.68 -11.98 -5.47
CA SER A 336 9.55 -13.41 -5.17
C SER A 336 9.97 -14.34 -6.30
N ASP A 337 10.71 -13.88 -7.31
CA ASP A 337 11.29 -14.77 -8.33
C ASP A 337 12.23 -15.80 -7.66
N GLU A 338 12.05 -17.07 -7.99
CA GLU A 338 12.86 -18.19 -7.48
C GLU A 338 13.80 -18.77 -8.55
N SER A 339 13.82 -18.15 -9.73
CA SER A 339 14.67 -18.57 -10.84
C SER A 339 16.14 -18.39 -10.47
N SER A 340 16.97 -19.39 -10.81
CA SER A 340 18.41 -19.34 -10.55
C SER A 340 19.06 -18.13 -11.24
N GLY A 341 19.79 -17.33 -10.47
CA GLY A 341 20.44 -16.10 -10.94
C GLY A 341 19.52 -14.88 -11.02
N LYS A 342 18.27 -15.01 -10.58
CA LYS A 342 17.27 -13.94 -10.41
C LYS A 342 16.51 -14.12 -9.10
N GLU A 343 17.20 -14.53 -8.06
CA GLU A 343 16.58 -14.72 -6.75
C GLU A 343 15.98 -13.39 -6.26
N GLY A 344 14.70 -13.41 -5.90
CA GLY A 344 13.95 -12.25 -5.40
C GLY A 344 14.20 -11.94 -3.93
N LEU A 345 13.57 -10.86 -3.45
CA LEU A 345 13.70 -10.39 -2.07
C LEU A 345 13.23 -11.43 -1.05
N ALA A 346 12.17 -12.19 -1.36
CA ALA A 346 11.72 -13.30 -0.53
C ALA A 346 12.85 -14.31 -0.30
N GLN A 347 13.56 -14.71 -1.36
CA GLN A 347 14.65 -15.67 -1.28
C GLN A 347 15.87 -15.09 -0.56
N LEU A 348 16.27 -13.85 -0.88
CA LEU A 348 17.35 -13.16 -0.17
C LEU A 348 17.07 -13.08 1.33
N SER A 349 15.83 -12.76 1.71
CA SER A 349 15.43 -12.67 3.11
C SER A 349 15.48 -14.02 3.85
N ARG A 350 15.17 -15.13 3.17
CA ARG A 350 15.31 -16.48 3.72
C ARG A 350 16.77 -16.86 3.93
N ILE A 351 17.64 -16.51 2.99
CA ILE A 351 19.10 -16.74 3.10
C ILE A 351 19.67 -15.93 4.26
N ALA A 352 19.23 -14.68 4.42
CA ALA A 352 19.66 -13.76 5.47
C ALA A 352 18.98 -14.00 6.84
N ARG A 353 18.17 -15.06 6.99
CA ARG A 353 17.37 -15.30 8.20
C ARG A 353 18.21 -15.25 9.48
N ASP A 354 19.31 -15.99 9.48
CA ASP A 354 20.20 -16.12 10.66
C ASP A 354 21.34 -15.10 10.67
N ASP A 355 21.53 -14.36 9.56
CA ASP A 355 22.50 -13.29 9.43
C ASP A 355 21.93 -12.14 8.59
N GLN A 356 21.32 -11.18 9.28
CA GLN A 356 20.72 -10.00 8.66
C GLN A 356 21.74 -9.11 7.94
N THR A 357 23.06 -9.26 8.16
CA THR A 357 24.07 -8.47 7.44
C THR A 357 24.14 -8.84 5.96
N ILE A 358 23.64 -10.04 5.60
CA ILE A 358 23.44 -10.45 4.20
C ILE A 358 22.34 -9.63 3.54
N PHE A 359 21.32 -9.19 4.27
CA PHE A 359 20.24 -8.32 3.77
C PHE A 359 20.63 -6.85 3.94
N ASN A 360 21.48 -6.37 3.03
CA ASN A 360 22.01 -5.01 3.04
C ASN A 360 21.72 -4.27 1.72
N LEU A 361 22.00 -2.96 1.68
CA LEU A 361 21.71 -2.09 0.54
C LEU A 361 22.26 -2.62 -0.80
N VAL A 362 23.44 -3.24 -0.79
CA VAL A 362 24.09 -3.77 -2.01
C VAL A 362 23.36 -4.99 -2.52
N SER A 363 23.14 -5.98 -1.64
CA SER A 363 22.43 -7.22 -1.98
C SER A 363 21.00 -6.96 -2.45
N THR A 364 20.26 -6.08 -1.77
CA THR A 364 18.88 -5.75 -2.15
C THR A 364 18.85 -4.98 -3.46
N SER A 365 19.78 -4.05 -3.68
CA SER A 365 19.89 -3.34 -4.96
C SER A 365 20.22 -4.29 -6.10
N ALA A 366 21.12 -5.26 -5.89
CA ALA A 366 21.46 -6.27 -6.87
C ALA A 366 20.25 -7.12 -7.28
N VAL A 367 19.40 -7.51 -6.32
CA VAL A 367 18.12 -8.19 -6.60
C VAL A 367 17.26 -7.34 -7.54
N LEU A 368 17.01 -6.06 -7.22
CA LEU A 368 16.19 -5.19 -8.08
C LEU A 368 16.77 -5.04 -9.48
N ILE A 369 18.08 -4.77 -9.57
CA ILE A 369 18.78 -4.51 -10.82
C ILE A 369 18.76 -5.75 -11.73
N ASN A 370 18.91 -6.96 -11.18
CA ASN A 370 18.92 -8.21 -11.96
C ASN A 370 17.59 -8.54 -12.65
N HIS A 371 16.48 -7.95 -12.19
CA HIS A 371 15.18 -8.10 -12.82
C HIS A 371 14.94 -7.11 -13.97
N ILE A 372 15.83 -6.13 -14.16
CA ILE A 372 15.74 -5.16 -15.25
C ILE A 372 16.52 -5.68 -16.46
N THR A 373 15.81 -5.92 -17.55
CA THR A 373 16.38 -6.45 -18.81
C THR A 373 16.80 -5.36 -19.81
N ASP A 374 16.10 -4.22 -19.83
CA ASP A 374 16.44 -3.09 -20.70
C ASP A 374 17.70 -2.39 -20.18
N ILE A 375 18.75 -2.34 -21.01
CA ILE A 375 20.07 -1.84 -20.60
C ILE A 375 20.06 -0.35 -20.26
N PRO A 376 19.43 0.55 -21.04
CA PRO A 376 19.26 1.95 -20.65
C PRO A 376 18.58 2.11 -19.27
N LEU A 377 17.44 1.46 -19.03
CA LEU A 377 16.75 1.51 -17.75
C LEU A 377 17.60 0.93 -16.62
N LYS A 378 18.26 -0.21 -16.86
CA LYS A 378 19.16 -0.84 -15.89
C LYS A 378 20.30 0.08 -15.50
N THR A 379 20.91 0.76 -16.47
CA THR A 379 21.98 1.73 -16.25
C THR A 379 21.48 2.93 -15.44
N ALA A 380 20.30 3.46 -15.75
CA ALA A 380 19.68 4.55 -15.00
C ALA A 380 19.42 4.16 -13.54
N VAL A 381 18.78 3.01 -13.30
CA VAL A 381 18.53 2.51 -11.94
C VAL A 381 19.84 2.31 -11.17
N CYS A 382 20.86 1.74 -11.79
CA CYS A 382 22.18 1.62 -11.18
C CYS A 382 22.76 2.96 -10.77
N ASN A 383 22.69 3.97 -11.64
CA ASN A 383 23.22 5.30 -11.32
C ASN A 383 22.48 5.95 -10.15
N GLU A 384 21.15 5.89 -10.14
CA GLU A 384 20.34 6.47 -9.07
C GLU A 384 20.55 5.73 -7.74
N LEU A 385 20.62 4.39 -7.73
CA LEU A 385 20.84 3.63 -6.50
C LEU A 385 22.25 3.84 -5.94
N ILE A 386 23.30 3.86 -6.78
CA ILE A 386 24.68 4.17 -6.36
C ILE A 386 24.74 5.55 -5.72
N ASP A 387 24.09 6.54 -6.32
CA ASP A 387 24.15 7.93 -5.85
C ASP A 387 23.28 8.15 -4.61
N HIS A 388 21.97 7.90 -4.70
CA HIS A 388 21.02 8.19 -3.63
C HIS A 388 21.24 7.32 -2.38
N LEU A 389 21.60 6.04 -2.58
CA LEU A 389 21.91 5.12 -1.48
C LEU A 389 23.41 5.09 -1.17
N GLN A 390 24.22 5.93 -1.81
CA GLN A 390 25.63 6.10 -1.49
C GLN A 390 26.40 4.75 -1.49
N ILE A 391 25.98 3.80 -2.33
CA ILE A 391 26.58 2.47 -2.44
C ILE A 391 27.90 2.61 -3.21
N PRO A 392 29.03 2.07 -2.71
CA PRO A 392 30.28 2.12 -3.47
C PRO A 392 30.10 1.48 -4.85
N ALA A 393 30.41 2.22 -5.92
CA ALA A 393 30.17 1.75 -7.28
C ALA A 393 30.83 0.41 -7.59
N GLY A 394 32.00 0.13 -7.01
CA GLY A 394 32.71 -1.15 -7.17
C GLY A 394 31.99 -2.37 -6.58
N GLU A 395 30.95 -2.17 -5.78
CA GLU A 395 30.11 -3.27 -5.24
C GLU A 395 28.96 -3.63 -6.18
N LEU A 396 28.60 -2.75 -7.13
CA LEU A 396 27.53 -2.98 -8.09
C LEU A 396 28.01 -3.03 -9.55
N VAL A 397 29.16 -2.45 -9.87
CA VAL A 397 29.70 -2.32 -11.24
C VAL A 397 30.98 -3.14 -11.40
N GLY A 398 30.98 -4.07 -12.35
CA GLY A 398 32.14 -4.91 -12.67
C GLY A 398 31.76 -6.25 -13.31
N PRO A 399 32.75 -7.08 -13.69
CA PRO A 399 32.49 -8.41 -14.23
C PRO A 399 31.69 -9.27 -13.25
N GLY A 400 30.52 -9.75 -13.66
CA GLY A 400 29.63 -10.58 -12.84
C GLY A 400 28.80 -9.82 -11.80
N LEU A 401 28.93 -8.49 -11.73
CA LEU A 401 28.12 -7.62 -10.88
C LEU A 401 26.86 -7.14 -11.62
N PRO A 402 25.80 -6.73 -10.91
CA PRO A 402 24.49 -6.50 -11.51
C PRO A 402 24.47 -5.32 -12.49
N CYS A 403 25.28 -4.28 -12.29
CA CYS A 403 25.25 -3.09 -13.12
C CYS A 403 26.10 -3.19 -14.39
N PRO A 404 25.61 -2.64 -15.53
CA PRO A 404 26.41 -2.49 -16.73
C PRO A 404 27.68 -1.66 -16.47
N PRO A 405 28.80 -1.89 -17.20
CA PRO A 405 30.03 -1.10 -17.05
C PRO A 405 29.87 0.40 -17.31
N ALA A 406 28.80 0.81 -17.99
CA ALA A 406 28.49 2.21 -18.24
C ALA A 406 27.88 2.93 -17.03
N ALA A 407 27.42 2.20 -16.00
CA ALA A 407 26.96 2.80 -14.76
C ALA A 407 28.16 3.38 -13.99
N GLN A 408 28.07 4.64 -13.61
CA GLN A 408 29.13 5.36 -12.90
C GLN A 408 28.65 5.90 -11.55
N GLY A 409 27.35 5.76 -11.26
CA GLY A 409 26.68 6.55 -10.23
C GLY A 409 26.29 7.93 -10.76
N GLY A 410 25.27 8.51 -10.15
CA GLY A 410 24.99 9.94 -10.25
C GLY A 410 26.03 10.79 -9.51
N THR A 411 25.92 12.10 -9.71
CA THR A 411 26.72 13.12 -8.99
C THR A 411 25.81 14.08 -8.20
N THR A 412 24.56 13.70 -7.99
CA THR A 412 23.56 14.53 -7.34
C THR A 412 23.78 14.54 -5.84
N CYS A 413 24.15 13.39 -5.26
CA CYS A 413 24.31 13.26 -3.82
C CYS A 413 25.76 13.49 -3.35
N PRO A 414 25.96 14.33 -2.32
CA PRO A 414 27.28 14.51 -1.73
C PRO A 414 27.74 13.20 -1.10
N ARG A 415 29.01 12.84 -1.32
CA ARG A 415 29.57 11.61 -0.78
C ARG A 415 29.58 11.61 0.74
N ILE A 416 29.05 10.54 1.35
CA ILE A 416 29.29 10.23 2.76
C ILE A 416 30.76 9.84 2.90
N ASN A 417 31.55 10.65 3.62
CA ASN A 417 32.97 10.37 3.91
C ASN A 417 33.15 9.30 4.98
#